data_AF-A0A151BKB0-F1
#
_entry.id   AF-A0A151BKB0-F1
#
_cell.length_a   1.000
_cell.length_b   1.000
_cell.length_c   1.000
_cell.angle_alpha   90.00
_cell.angle_beta   90.00
_cell.angle_gamma   90.00
#
_symmetry.space_group_name_H-M   'P 1'
#
loop_
_entity.id
_entity.type
_entity.pdbx_description
1 polymer ?
#
loop_
_entity_poly.entity_id
_entity_poly.type
_entity_poly.pdbx_seq_one_letter_code
_entity_poly.pdbx_strand_id
1 'polypeptide(L)'
;MKGPDEKIKIPGWYDDVVEPSEIEENLLAEMPFEEEAKKREFGLKEFLGGLKGLEALKTLYFSTTSTICGLDAGYKGPGSKTVLPCEASAKMDFRLVERQRPEKLLRMLREYLNKKGFSDVEIIIHGAYEPAKTPPTDPFARYFIETVERVYGSKPVVVPTTAGSSPIYTIRNWMGIPVVSGGGVGYPQDKIHAPNENIRIRDYIRSIKFVATLITTYKPEKLRETPQEP
;
A
#
# COMPACT_ATOMS: atom_id res chain seq x y z
N MET A 1 1.99 22.63 -1.67
CA MET A 1 1.23 21.62 -0.89
C MET A 1 2.16 20.76 -0.04
N LYS A 2 3.25 20.25 -0.59
CA LYS A 2 4.34 19.61 0.17
C LYS A 2 5.47 20.62 0.46
N GLY A 3 6.13 20.51 1.60
CA GLY A 3 7.29 21.33 1.96
C GLY A 3 8.63 20.69 1.57
N PRO A 4 9.77 21.39 1.74
CA PRO A 4 11.11 20.83 1.52
C PRO A 4 11.49 19.67 2.46
N ASP A 5 10.76 19.53 3.56
CA ASP A 5 10.84 18.41 4.52
C ASP A 5 10.02 17.20 4.09
N GLU A 6 9.51 17.19 2.85
CA GLU A 6 8.67 16.14 2.29
C GLU A 6 7.32 15.92 2.99
N LYS A 7 6.96 16.80 3.94
CA LYS A 7 5.68 16.76 4.65
C LYS A 7 4.61 17.57 3.92
N ILE A 8 3.39 17.05 3.92
CA ILE A 8 2.20 17.72 3.39
C ILE A 8 1.81 18.83 4.37
N LYS A 9 1.65 20.05 3.85
CA LYS A 9 1.42 21.27 4.65
C LYS A 9 -0.06 21.64 4.79
N ILE A 10 -0.96 20.72 4.44
CA ILE A 10 -2.41 20.89 4.61
C ILE A 10 -2.70 20.69 6.11
N PRO A 11 -3.24 21.69 6.82
CA PRO A 11 -3.54 21.56 8.25
C PRO A 11 -4.46 20.37 8.52
N GLY A 12 -4.14 19.59 9.55
CA GLY A 12 -4.88 18.41 9.96
C GLY A 12 -4.64 17.13 9.15
N TRP A 13 -3.79 17.18 8.11
CA TRP A 13 -3.56 16.02 7.21
C TRP A 13 -3.12 14.76 7.95
N TYR A 14 -2.38 14.94 9.05
CA TYR A 14 -1.79 13.86 9.84
C TYR A 14 -2.61 13.52 11.10
N ASP A 15 -3.71 14.19 11.38
CA ASP A 15 -4.45 14.04 12.66
C ASP A 15 -4.98 12.62 12.88
N ASP A 16 -5.34 11.93 11.79
CA ASP A 16 -5.84 10.55 11.85
C ASP A 16 -4.74 9.51 11.65
N VAL A 17 -3.51 9.92 11.31
CA VAL A 17 -2.42 8.98 10.99
C VAL A 17 -2.01 8.19 12.23
N VAL A 18 -1.96 6.88 12.09
CA VAL A 18 -1.56 5.96 13.16
C VAL A 18 -0.16 5.44 12.85
N GLU A 19 0.75 5.64 13.80
CA GLU A 19 2.09 5.05 13.74
C GLU A 19 2.01 3.51 13.82
N PRO A 20 2.95 2.78 13.19
CA PRO A 20 2.98 1.33 13.28
C PRO A 20 3.08 0.87 14.74
N SER A 21 2.37 -0.20 15.07
CA SER A 21 2.53 -0.86 16.36
C SER A 21 3.88 -1.57 16.48
N GLU A 22 4.33 -1.87 17.69
CA GLU A 22 5.60 -2.59 17.93
C GLU A 22 5.68 -3.92 17.17
N ILE A 23 4.56 -4.66 17.07
CA ILE A 23 4.49 -5.90 16.28
C ILE A 23 4.75 -5.61 14.80
N GLU A 24 4.17 -4.55 14.25
CA GLU A 24 4.35 -4.18 12.85
C GLU A 24 5.77 -3.67 12.57
N GLU A 25 6.37 -2.92 13.50
CA GLU A 25 7.76 -2.50 13.39
C GLU A 25 8.72 -3.70 13.39
N ASN A 26 8.49 -4.67 14.29
CA ASN A 26 9.28 -5.91 14.33
C ASN A 26 9.12 -6.72 13.05
N LEU A 27 7.90 -6.81 12.50
CA LEU A 27 7.66 -7.46 11.21
C LEU A 27 8.41 -6.75 10.07
N LEU A 28 8.41 -5.41 10.03
CA LEU A 28 9.19 -4.66 9.05
C LEU A 28 10.70 -4.90 9.20
N ALA A 29 11.20 -5.02 10.43
CA ALA A 29 12.62 -5.28 10.69
C ALA A 29 13.05 -6.69 10.25
N GLU A 30 12.15 -7.68 10.29
CA GLU A 30 12.39 -9.03 9.77
C GLU A 30 12.32 -9.12 8.23
N MET A 31 11.77 -8.11 7.55
CA MET A 31 11.63 -8.15 6.09
C MET A 31 13.00 -8.06 5.39
N PRO A 32 13.31 -8.98 4.46
CA PRO A 32 14.49 -8.86 3.62
C PRO A 32 14.45 -7.57 2.81
N PHE A 33 15.44 -6.70 3.01
CA PHE A 33 15.53 -5.41 2.34
C PHE A 33 16.94 -5.17 1.79
N GLU A 34 17.14 -5.59 0.55
CA GLU A 34 18.36 -5.35 -0.22
C GLU A 34 18.39 -3.90 -0.74
N GLU A 35 18.64 -2.95 0.17
CA GLU A 35 18.61 -1.51 -0.11
C GLU A 35 19.46 -1.11 -1.33
N GLU A 36 20.72 -1.58 -1.39
CA GLU A 36 21.61 -1.27 -2.50
C GLU A 36 21.13 -1.86 -3.82
N ALA A 37 20.51 -3.04 -3.79
CA ALA A 37 19.96 -3.64 -5.00
C ALA A 37 18.78 -2.82 -5.53
N LYS A 38 17.87 -2.37 -4.66
CA LYS A 38 16.75 -1.51 -5.05
C LYS A 38 17.21 -0.15 -5.57
N LYS A 39 18.21 0.46 -4.94
CA LYS A 39 18.80 1.72 -5.43
C LYS A 39 19.40 1.54 -6.82
N ARG A 40 20.14 0.45 -7.07
CA ARG A 40 20.65 0.13 -8.41
C ARG A 40 19.55 -0.11 -9.43
N GLU A 41 18.52 -0.87 -9.07
CA GLU A 41 17.37 -1.18 -9.93
C GLU A 41 16.65 0.10 -10.38
N PHE A 42 16.41 1.04 -9.46
CA PHE A 42 15.75 2.30 -9.76
C PHE A 42 16.68 3.41 -10.26
N GLY A 43 17.99 3.15 -10.37
CA GLY A 43 18.99 4.16 -10.77
C GLY A 43 19.15 5.30 -9.75
N LEU A 44 18.87 5.05 -8.47
CA LEU A 44 18.91 6.02 -7.40
C LEU A 44 20.28 6.05 -6.73
N LYS A 45 20.74 7.24 -6.33
CA LYS A 45 21.91 7.40 -5.45
C LYS A 45 21.53 7.20 -3.99
N GLU A 46 20.36 7.70 -3.61
CA GLU A 46 19.80 7.59 -2.26
C GLU A 46 18.27 7.62 -2.34
N PHE A 47 17.61 7.17 -1.28
CA PHE A 47 16.18 7.39 -1.12
C PHE A 47 15.89 8.83 -0.70
N LEU A 48 14.68 9.27 -0.97
CA LEU A 48 14.18 10.60 -0.63
C LEU A 48 14.44 10.92 0.84
N GLY A 49 14.99 12.10 1.14
CA GLY A 49 15.32 12.51 2.50
C GLY A 49 16.50 11.76 3.14
N GLY A 50 17.29 11.01 2.37
CA GLY A 50 18.42 10.25 2.88
C GLY A 50 18.01 9.05 3.76
N LEU A 51 16.76 8.59 3.62
CA LEU A 51 16.21 7.47 4.39
C LEU A 51 16.96 6.16 4.10
N LYS A 52 17.09 5.30 5.12
CA LYS A 52 17.82 4.02 5.06
C LYS A 52 17.14 2.95 5.89
N GLY A 53 17.36 1.69 5.54
CA GLY A 53 16.95 0.53 6.33
C GLY A 53 15.49 0.55 6.78
N LEU A 54 15.27 0.32 8.08
CA LEU A 54 13.93 0.27 8.68
C LEU A 54 13.14 1.58 8.50
N GLU A 55 13.80 2.74 8.59
CA GLU A 55 13.12 4.03 8.42
C GLU A 55 12.61 4.24 6.98
N ALA A 56 13.34 3.72 5.99
CA ALA A 56 12.86 3.71 4.60
C ALA A 56 11.64 2.80 4.44
N LEU A 57 11.61 1.64 5.09
CA LEU A 57 10.46 0.73 5.08
C LEU A 57 9.25 1.32 5.84
N LYS A 58 9.46 1.89 7.03
CA LYS A 58 8.41 2.59 7.78
C LYS A 58 7.79 3.70 6.95
N THR A 59 8.62 4.51 6.29
CA THR A 59 8.13 5.56 5.40
C THR A 59 7.34 4.97 4.22
N LEU A 60 7.83 3.92 3.59
CA LEU A 60 7.16 3.29 2.44
C LEU A 60 5.78 2.72 2.79
N TYR A 61 5.62 2.09 3.95
CA TYR A 61 4.40 1.35 4.32
C TYR A 61 3.44 2.14 5.21
N PHE A 62 3.93 3.10 6.00
CA PHE A 62 3.16 3.79 7.05
C PHE A 62 3.15 5.32 6.91
N SER A 63 3.78 5.90 5.88
CA SER A 63 3.65 7.33 5.59
C SER A 63 2.75 7.63 4.40
N THR A 64 2.04 8.75 4.51
CA THR A 64 1.29 9.35 3.40
C THR A 64 2.22 10.10 2.45
N THR A 65 1.85 10.15 1.17
CA THR A 65 2.62 10.87 0.13
C THR A 65 1.74 11.84 -0.65
N SER A 66 2.37 12.79 -1.34
CA SER A 66 1.76 13.69 -2.32
C SER A 66 2.70 13.74 -3.52
N THR A 67 2.40 12.95 -4.54
CA THR A 67 3.29 12.70 -5.69
C THR A 67 2.69 13.33 -6.95
N ILE A 68 3.52 14.03 -7.73
CA ILE A 68 3.16 14.47 -9.08
C ILE A 68 3.51 13.34 -10.04
N CYS A 69 2.49 12.75 -10.66
CA CYS A 69 2.64 11.67 -11.65
C CYS A 69 2.77 12.22 -13.08
N GLY A 70 2.33 13.46 -13.29
CA GLY A 70 2.48 14.16 -14.56
C GLY A 70 2.17 15.65 -14.39
N LEU A 71 2.83 16.48 -15.17
CA LEU A 71 2.63 17.92 -15.22
C LEU A 71 2.59 18.33 -16.69
N ASP A 72 1.58 19.11 -17.07
CA ASP A 72 1.37 19.54 -18.45
C ASP A 72 1.03 21.03 -18.52
N ALA A 73 1.82 21.79 -19.29
CA ALA A 73 1.56 23.20 -19.59
C ALA A 73 2.37 23.65 -20.83
N GLY A 74 1.81 24.58 -21.61
CA GLY A 74 2.57 25.34 -22.63
C GLY A 74 3.12 24.53 -23.81
N TYR A 75 4.25 25.00 -24.36
CA TYR A 75 4.87 24.43 -25.55
C TYR A 75 5.80 23.26 -25.21
N LYS A 76 5.57 22.10 -25.85
CA LYS A 76 6.28 20.84 -25.59
C LYS A 76 7.12 20.34 -26.78
N GLY A 77 7.24 21.16 -27.83
CA GLY A 77 8.03 20.84 -29.03
C GLY A 77 9.50 21.24 -28.88
N PRO A 78 10.35 20.93 -29.87
CA PRO A 78 11.74 21.38 -29.89
C PRO A 78 11.85 22.91 -30.03
N GLY A 79 12.95 23.49 -29.55
CA GLY A 79 13.21 24.93 -29.62
C GLY A 79 12.45 25.75 -28.57
N SER A 80 12.30 27.05 -28.81
CA SER A 80 11.61 27.97 -27.91
C SER A 80 10.35 28.54 -28.55
N LYS A 81 9.34 28.82 -27.72
CA LYS A 81 8.14 29.56 -28.12
C LYS A 81 7.81 30.57 -27.03
N THR A 82 7.70 31.83 -27.41
CA THR A 82 7.32 32.94 -26.51
C THR A 82 5.81 32.97 -26.30
N VAL A 83 5.29 31.99 -25.56
CA VAL A 83 3.86 31.84 -25.27
C VAL A 83 3.59 31.90 -23.77
N LEU A 84 2.45 32.49 -23.40
CA LEU A 84 1.89 32.41 -22.07
C LEU A 84 0.80 31.32 -22.08
N PRO A 85 1.04 30.13 -21.49
CA PRO A 85 0.01 29.10 -21.44
C PRO A 85 -1.20 29.60 -20.66
N CYS A 86 -2.40 29.42 -21.24
CA CYS A 86 -3.65 29.77 -20.57
C CYS A 86 -4.15 28.69 -19.60
N GLU A 87 -3.59 27.47 -19.67
CA GLU A 87 -3.95 26.34 -18.84
C GLU A 87 -2.71 25.53 -18.43
N ALA A 88 -2.79 24.92 -17.25
CA ALA A 88 -1.84 23.95 -16.74
C ALA A 88 -2.59 22.86 -15.98
N SER A 89 -2.11 21.62 -16.05
CA SER A 89 -2.67 20.51 -15.29
C SER A 89 -1.59 19.68 -14.63
N ALA A 90 -1.90 19.09 -13.49
CA ALA A 90 -1.05 18.13 -12.81
C ALA A 90 -1.88 16.88 -12.46
N LYS A 91 -1.37 15.70 -12.81
CA LYS A 91 -1.88 14.44 -12.30
C LYS A 91 -1.16 14.13 -11.01
N MET A 92 -1.91 13.94 -9.93
CA MET A 92 -1.37 13.71 -8.60
C MET A 92 -1.90 12.42 -7.99
N ASP A 93 -1.04 11.76 -7.21
CA ASP A 93 -1.36 10.60 -6.39
C ASP A 93 -1.09 10.92 -4.92
N PHE A 94 -2.01 10.50 -4.05
CA PHE A 94 -1.85 10.60 -2.61
C PHE A 94 -1.93 9.19 -2.01
N ARG A 95 -0.82 8.70 -1.46
CA ARG A 95 -0.85 7.46 -0.68
C ARG A 95 -1.43 7.77 0.68
N LEU A 96 -2.45 7.00 1.06
CA LEU A 96 -3.14 7.14 2.34
C LEU A 96 -2.76 5.97 3.26
N VAL A 97 -2.79 6.24 4.56
CA VAL A 97 -2.47 5.26 5.60
C VAL A 97 -3.64 5.12 6.57
N GLU A 98 -3.56 4.12 7.44
CA GLU A 98 -4.69 3.69 8.29
C GLU A 98 -5.44 4.87 8.94
N ARG A 99 -6.77 4.74 8.99
CA ARG A 99 -7.76 5.73 9.50
C ARG A 99 -7.94 7.00 8.67
N GLN A 100 -7.11 7.29 7.69
CA GLN A 100 -7.40 8.38 6.76
C GLN A 100 -8.65 8.07 5.91
N ARG A 101 -9.41 9.12 5.57
CA ARG A 101 -10.62 9.04 4.73
C ARG A 101 -10.45 9.92 3.50
N PRO A 102 -10.50 9.37 2.26
CA PRO A 102 -10.29 10.13 1.04
C PRO A 102 -11.17 11.38 0.94
N GLU A 103 -12.46 11.27 1.28
CA GLU A 103 -13.42 12.37 1.18
C GLU A 103 -13.08 13.51 2.15
N LYS A 104 -12.62 13.17 3.37
CA LYS A 104 -12.16 14.15 4.35
C LYS A 104 -10.93 14.90 3.84
N LEU A 105 -9.92 14.16 3.37
CA LEU A 105 -8.68 14.74 2.88
C LEU A 105 -8.87 15.58 1.60
N LEU A 106 -9.77 15.18 0.70
CA LEU A 106 -10.13 15.96 -0.48
C LEU A 106 -10.79 17.29 -0.12
N ARG A 107 -11.70 17.31 0.87
CA ARG A 107 -12.28 18.57 1.37
C ARG A 107 -11.19 19.47 1.97
N MET A 108 -10.29 18.92 2.76
CA MET A 108 -9.17 19.66 3.36
C MET A 108 -8.22 20.23 2.30
N LEU A 109 -7.93 19.46 1.25
CA LEU A 109 -7.15 19.92 0.10
C LEU A 109 -7.84 21.11 -0.60
N ARG A 110 -9.14 21.00 -0.88
CA ARG A 110 -9.91 22.08 -1.52
C ARG A 110 -9.92 23.35 -0.66
N GLU A 111 -10.19 23.22 0.63
CA GLU A 111 -10.17 24.33 1.58
C GLU A 111 -8.78 24.97 1.67
N TYR A 112 -7.73 24.16 1.68
CA TYR A 112 -6.35 24.64 1.70
C TYR A 112 -6.00 25.45 0.45
N LEU A 113 -6.36 24.95 -0.73
CA LEU A 113 -6.14 25.67 -1.99
C LEU A 113 -6.91 27.00 -2.02
N ASN A 114 -8.17 27.00 -1.56
CA ASN A 114 -8.98 28.23 -1.45
C ASN A 114 -8.31 29.26 -0.53
N LYS A 115 -7.88 28.85 0.67
CA LYS A 115 -7.19 29.72 1.64
C LYS A 115 -5.87 30.28 1.10
N LYS A 116 -5.23 29.59 0.15
CA LYS A 116 -4.00 30.02 -0.50
C LYS A 116 -4.24 30.86 -1.76
N GLY A 117 -5.50 31.15 -2.11
CA GLY A 117 -5.86 31.96 -3.28
C GLY A 117 -5.93 31.18 -4.59
N PHE A 118 -5.88 29.85 -4.55
CA PHE A 118 -5.94 28.95 -5.72
C PHE A 118 -7.36 28.40 -5.93
N SER A 119 -8.37 29.25 -5.81
CA SER A 119 -9.79 28.84 -5.94
C SER A 119 -10.18 28.44 -7.37
N ASP A 120 -9.41 28.88 -8.35
CA ASP A 120 -9.52 28.59 -9.77
C ASP A 120 -8.98 27.20 -10.18
N VAL A 121 -8.13 26.58 -9.35
CA VAL A 121 -7.63 25.22 -9.59
C VAL A 121 -8.76 24.21 -9.47
N GLU A 122 -9.15 23.54 -10.55
CA GLU A 122 -10.12 22.44 -10.51
C GLU A 122 -9.49 21.15 -9.94
N ILE A 123 -10.26 20.38 -9.15
CA ILE A 123 -9.86 19.05 -8.67
C ILE A 123 -10.76 18.00 -9.30
N ILE A 124 -10.19 17.17 -10.16
CA ILE A 124 -10.87 16.04 -10.79
C ILE A 124 -10.42 14.74 -10.11
N ILE A 125 -11.37 14.00 -9.55
CA ILE A 125 -11.09 12.74 -8.82
C ILE A 125 -11.18 11.56 -9.79
N HIS A 126 -10.06 10.88 -10.00
CA HIS A 126 -10.02 9.67 -10.84
C HIS A 126 -10.18 8.36 -10.06
N GLY A 127 -9.93 8.38 -8.75
CA GLY A 127 -10.07 7.23 -7.88
C GLY A 127 -9.85 7.60 -6.42
N ALA A 128 -10.58 6.92 -5.54
CA ALA A 128 -10.49 7.09 -4.10
C ALA A 128 -10.63 5.72 -3.45
N TYR A 129 -9.62 5.32 -2.67
CA TYR A 129 -9.57 4.04 -1.99
C TYR A 129 -9.31 4.31 -0.52
N GLU A 130 -10.12 3.75 0.36
CA GLU A 130 -9.79 3.77 1.79
C GLU A 130 -8.59 2.85 2.06
N PRO A 131 -7.65 3.26 2.92
CA PRO A 131 -6.63 2.37 3.42
C PRO A 131 -7.27 1.29 4.30
N ALA A 132 -6.82 0.05 4.11
CA ALA A 132 -7.29 -1.09 4.87
C ALA A 132 -6.16 -2.09 5.08
N LYS A 133 -6.07 -2.61 6.30
CA LYS A 133 -5.20 -3.73 6.67
C LYS A 133 -5.89 -4.60 7.72
N THR A 134 -5.44 -5.83 7.83
CA THR A 134 -5.81 -6.72 8.93
C THR A 134 -4.65 -6.75 9.92
N PRO A 135 -4.86 -6.44 11.21
CA PRO A 135 -3.79 -6.52 12.19
C PRO A 135 -3.16 -7.92 12.22
N PRO A 136 -1.83 -8.06 12.35
CA PRO A 136 -1.17 -9.36 12.43
C PRO A 136 -1.65 -10.22 13.62
N THR A 137 -2.23 -9.58 14.65
CA THR A 137 -2.80 -10.23 15.84
C THR A 137 -4.19 -10.81 15.61
N ASP A 138 -4.86 -10.47 14.51
CA ASP A 138 -6.18 -11.01 14.18
C ASP A 138 -6.14 -12.55 14.14
N PRO A 139 -7.13 -13.26 14.75
CA PRO A 139 -7.15 -14.72 14.76
C PRO A 139 -7.04 -15.34 13.36
N PHE A 140 -7.66 -14.72 12.34
CA PHE A 140 -7.57 -15.21 10.97
C PHE A 140 -6.16 -15.00 10.39
N ALA A 141 -5.52 -13.86 10.68
CA ALA A 141 -4.15 -13.58 10.25
C ALA A 141 -3.15 -14.57 10.85
N ARG A 142 -3.24 -14.84 12.15
CA ARG A 142 -2.38 -15.85 12.83
C ARG A 142 -2.56 -17.24 12.22
N TYR A 143 -3.81 -17.68 12.07
CA TYR A 143 -4.11 -18.98 11.46
C TYR A 143 -3.59 -19.08 10.01
N PHE A 144 -3.70 -18.00 9.24
CA PHE A 144 -3.18 -17.95 7.87
C PHE A 144 -1.66 -18.10 7.86
N ILE A 145 -0.94 -17.35 8.71
CA ILE A 145 0.53 -17.40 8.84
C ILE A 145 0.99 -18.81 9.23
N GLU A 146 0.37 -19.42 10.24
CA GLU A 146 0.66 -20.80 10.69
C GLU A 146 0.41 -21.82 9.56
N THR A 147 -0.65 -21.61 8.77
CA THR A 147 -0.95 -22.49 7.63
C THR A 147 0.10 -22.38 6.52
N VAL A 148 0.60 -21.17 6.25
CA VAL A 148 1.72 -20.98 5.31
C VAL A 148 2.95 -21.71 5.82
N GLU A 149 3.33 -21.51 7.08
CA GLU A 149 4.52 -22.16 7.65
C GLU A 149 4.43 -23.70 7.56
N ARG A 150 3.27 -24.27 7.91
CA ARG A 150 3.02 -25.72 7.82
C ARG A 150 3.14 -26.27 6.39
N VAL A 151 2.58 -25.57 5.40
CA VAL A 151 2.52 -26.07 4.01
C VAL A 151 3.86 -25.88 3.28
N TYR A 152 4.54 -24.77 3.54
CA TYR A 152 5.78 -24.42 2.85
C TYR A 152 7.04 -24.88 3.60
N GLY A 153 6.93 -25.19 4.90
CA GLY A 153 8.01 -25.73 5.73
C GLY A 153 9.01 -24.68 6.22
N SER A 154 8.62 -23.41 6.22
CA SER A 154 9.48 -22.29 6.61
C SER A 154 8.65 -21.12 7.14
N LYS A 155 9.17 -20.41 8.14
CA LYS A 155 8.58 -19.16 8.64
C LYS A 155 8.39 -18.18 7.47
N PRO A 156 7.16 -17.68 7.22
CA PRO A 156 6.92 -16.72 6.15
C PRO A 156 7.42 -15.33 6.55
N VAL A 157 7.80 -14.54 5.55
CA VAL A 157 7.94 -13.10 5.71
C VAL A 157 6.53 -12.50 5.75
N VAL A 158 6.18 -11.87 6.87
CA VAL A 158 4.88 -11.22 7.04
C VAL A 158 5.04 -9.72 6.85
N VAL A 159 4.34 -9.18 5.86
CA VAL A 159 4.32 -7.73 5.58
C VAL A 159 3.02 -7.16 6.16
N PRO A 160 3.07 -6.19 7.09
CA PRO A 160 1.87 -5.67 7.76
C PRO A 160 0.82 -5.04 6.84
N THR A 161 1.28 -4.42 5.75
CA THR A 161 0.42 -3.75 4.76
C THR A 161 1.14 -3.69 3.40
N THR A 162 0.42 -3.38 2.34
CA THR A 162 1.02 -3.18 1.00
C THR A 162 1.23 -1.70 0.71
N ALA A 163 2.30 -1.37 -0.01
CA ALA A 163 2.52 -0.01 -0.54
C ALA A 163 1.63 0.29 -1.76
N GLY A 164 1.01 -0.74 -2.34
CA GLY A 164 0.06 -0.65 -3.44
C GLY A 164 -1.37 -0.35 -2.95
N SER A 165 -2.29 -0.21 -3.91
CA SER A 165 -3.71 -0.01 -3.62
C SER A 165 -4.51 -1.20 -4.13
N SER A 166 -5.54 -1.60 -3.39
CA SER A 166 -6.53 -2.60 -3.81
C SER A 166 -7.88 -2.29 -3.16
N PRO A 167 -9.02 -2.74 -3.73
CA PRO A 167 -10.35 -2.44 -3.17
C PRO A 167 -10.69 -3.27 -1.92
N ILE A 168 -9.70 -3.82 -1.20
CA ILE A 168 -9.92 -4.70 -0.04
C ILE A 168 -10.66 -4.00 1.11
N TYR A 169 -10.67 -2.67 1.15
CA TYR A 169 -11.43 -1.90 2.13
C TYR A 169 -12.94 -2.18 2.06
N THR A 170 -13.46 -2.56 0.90
CA THR A 170 -14.87 -2.95 0.76
C THR A 170 -15.20 -4.21 1.57
N ILE A 171 -14.26 -5.14 1.68
CA ILE A 171 -14.41 -6.37 2.48
C ILE A 171 -14.02 -6.08 3.93
N ARG A 172 -12.88 -5.40 4.13
CA ARG A 172 -12.36 -5.17 5.48
C ARG A 172 -13.10 -4.09 6.25
N ASN A 173 -13.19 -2.88 5.71
CA ASN A 173 -13.76 -1.74 6.43
C ASN A 173 -15.29 -1.80 6.41
N TRP A 174 -15.90 -2.15 5.27
CA TRP A 174 -17.36 -2.09 5.15
C TRP A 174 -18.06 -3.37 5.63
N MET A 175 -17.50 -4.56 5.37
CA MET A 175 -18.09 -5.83 5.82
C MET A 175 -17.49 -6.35 7.14
N GLY A 176 -16.39 -5.76 7.62
CA GLY A 176 -15.72 -6.18 8.85
C GLY A 176 -14.95 -7.50 8.74
N ILE A 177 -14.81 -8.07 7.53
CA ILE A 177 -14.19 -9.38 7.31
C ILE A 177 -12.67 -9.20 7.21
N PRO A 178 -11.85 -9.94 7.99
CA PRO A 178 -10.40 -9.87 7.88
C PRO A 178 -9.94 -10.35 6.49
N VAL A 179 -8.97 -9.62 5.92
CA VAL A 179 -8.38 -9.93 4.61
C VAL A 179 -6.88 -10.12 4.78
N VAL A 180 -6.38 -11.26 4.32
CA VAL A 180 -4.95 -11.60 4.34
C VAL A 180 -4.59 -12.11 2.95
N SER A 181 -3.49 -11.60 2.39
CA SER A 181 -2.99 -12.02 1.08
C SER A 181 -1.72 -12.84 1.25
N GLY A 182 -1.62 -13.96 0.54
CA GLY A 182 -0.46 -14.85 0.58
C GLY A 182 -0.74 -16.23 0.01
N GLY A 183 0.27 -17.10 0.01
CA GLY A 183 0.14 -18.46 -0.52
C GLY A 183 -0.15 -18.53 -2.02
N GLY A 184 0.18 -17.47 -2.76
CA GLY A 184 0.07 -17.40 -4.21
C GLY A 184 1.23 -18.08 -4.94
N VAL A 185 1.35 -17.77 -6.23
CA VAL A 185 2.35 -18.35 -7.15
C VAL A 185 3.42 -17.36 -7.61
N GLY A 186 3.33 -16.12 -7.10
CA GLY A 186 4.25 -15.06 -7.45
C GLY A 186 5.65 -15.33 -6.94
N TYR A 187 6.64 -14.89 -7.72
CA TYR A 187 8.04 -14.99 -7.37
C TYR A 187 8.80 -13.85 -8.08
N PRO A 188 10.02 -13.48 -7.66
CA PRO A 188 10.66 -12.24 -8.12
C PRO A 188 10.89 -12.07 -9.63
N GLN A 189 10.71 -13.10 -10.46
CA GLN A 189 10.82 -13.02 -11.92
C GLN A 189 9.54 -13.48 -12.64
N ASP A 190 8.38 -13.44 -11.97
CA ASP A 190 7.08 -13.76 -12.56
C ASP A 190 6.62 -12.75 -13.61
N LYS A 191 7.16 -11.52 -13.60
CA LYS A 191 6.92 -10.47 -14.60
C LYS A 191 5.45 -10.08 -14.73
N ILE A 192 4.75 -9.96 -13.59
CA ILE A 192 3.35 -9.49 -13.56
C ILE A 192 3.22 -8.21 -14.41
N HIS A 193 2.27 -8.23 -15.37
CA HIS A 193 2.01 -7.13 -16.31
C HIS A 193 3.14 -6.80 -17.30
N ALA A 194 4.09 -7.72 -17.53
CA ALA A 194 5.16 -7.54 -18.49
C ALA A 194 5.27 -8.74 -19.46
N PRO A 195 5.93 -8.58 -20.63
CA PRO A 195 6.10 -9.68 -21.57
C PRO A 195 6.80 -10.89 -20.94
N ASN A 196 6.32 -12.09 -21.29
CA ASN A 196 6.74 -13.36 -20.69
C ASN A 196 6.41 -13.48 -19.19
N GLU A 197 5.24 -12.97 -18.78
CA GLU A 197 4.63 -13.28 -17.49
C GLU A 197 4.55 -14.80 -17.30
N ASN A 198 4.98 -15.31 -16.16
CA ASN A 198 5.13 -16.74 -15.94
C ASN A 198 5.05 -17.12 -14.45
N ILE A 199 4.79 -18.41 -14.20
CA ILE A 199 4.75 -19.00 -12.87
C ILE A 199 5.57 -20.29 -12.85
N ARG A 200 6.06 -20.68 -11.67
CA ARG A 200 6.74 -21.97 -11.49
C ARG A 200 5.71 -23.05 -11.18
N ILE A 201 5.78 -24.19 -11.88
CA ILE A 201 4.88 -25.34 -11.66
C ILE A 201 4.89 -25.79 -10.19
N ARG A 202 6.08 -25.79 -9.56
CA ARG A 202 6.22 -26.12 -8.14
C ARG A 202 5.42 -25.19 -7.23
N ASP A 203 5.44 -23.88 -7.51
CA ASP A 203 4.76 -22.88 -6.69
C ASP A 203 3.25 -22.92 -6.92
N TYR A 204 2.81 -23.21 -8.15
CA TYR A 204 1.41 -23.52 -8.47
C TYR A 204 0.88 -24.71 -7.65
N ILE A 205 1.59 -25.84 -7.65
CA ILE A 205 1.19 -27.03 -6.89
C ILE A 205 1.18 -26.75 -5.37
N ARG A 206 2.14 -25.97 -4.86
CA ARG A 206 2.18 -25.58 -3.44
C ARG A 206 1.04 -24.67 -3.07
N SER A 207 0.69 -23.70 -3.93
CA SER A 207 -0.45 -22.81 -3.74
C SER A 207 -1.76 -23.60 -3.66
N ILE A 208 -1.95 -24.61 -4.52
CA ILE A 208 -3.11 -25.53 -4.41
C ILE A 208 -3.17 -26.21 -3.05
N LYS A 209 -2.05 -26.80 -2.60
CA LYS A 209 -1.96 -27.44 -1.28
C LYS A 209 -2.26 -26.46 -0.15
N PHE A 210 -1.77 -25.23 -0.26
CA PHE A 210 -2.02 -24.16 0.69
C PHE A 210 -3.51 -23.82 0.78
N VAL A 211 -4.15 -23.50 -0.35
CA VAL A 211 -5.57 -23.16 -0.39
C VAL A 211 -6.44 -24.32 0.11
N ALA A 212 -6.15 -25.56 -0.32
CA ALA A 212 -6.87 -26.74 0.15
C ALA A 212 -6.74 -26.91 1.67
N THR A 213 -5.53 -26.74 2.20
CA THR A 213 -5.26 -26.83 3.64
C THR A 213 -5.98 -25.72 4.41
N LEU A 214 -5.91 -24.47 3.91
CA LEU A 214 -6.56 -23.32 4.53
C LEU A 214 -8.06 -23.57 4.69
N ILE A 215 -8.73 -23.98 3.60
CA ILE A 215 -10.18 -24.23 3.59
C ILE A 215 -10.56 -25.44 4.45
N THR A 216 -9.84 -26.55 4.35
CA THR A 216 -10.22 -27.81 5.01
C THR A 216 -9.92 -27.84 6.51
N THR A 217 -8.94 -27.07 6.98
CA THR A 217 -8.58 -27.05 8.40
C THR A 217 -9.06 -25.82 9.16
N TYR A 218 -9.65 -24.82 8.47
CA TYR A 218 -10.09 -23.60 9.14
C TYR A 218 -11.37 -23.87 9.93
N LYS A 219 -11.29 -23.63 11.24
CA LYS A 219 -12.43 -23.71 12.15
C LYS A 219 -12.63 -22.33 12.77
N PRO A 220 -13.54 -21.49 12.25
CA PRO A 220 -13.83 -20.20 12.85
C PRO A 220 -14.29 -20.41 14.29
N GLU A 221 -13.94 -19.50 15.19
CA GLU A 221 -14.23 -19.62 16.62
C GLU A 221 -15.73 -19.85 16.90
N LYS A 222 -16.63 -19.27 16.08
CA LYS A 222 -18.09 -19.46 16.17
C LYS A 222 -18.59 -20.87 15.83
N LEU A 223 -17.80 -21.72 15.17
CA LEU A 223 -18.15 -23.12 14.88
C LEU A 223 -17.61 -24.11 15.91
N ARG A 224 -16.94 -23.62 16.97
CA ARG A 224 -16.50 -24.46 18.11
C ARG A 224 -17.60 -24.67 19.15
N GLU A 225 -18.72 -23.98 19.02
CA GLU A 225 -19.86 -24.02 19.96
C GLU A 225 -21.06 -24.85 19.47
N THR A 226 -20.95 -25.62 18.39
CA THR A 226 -22.01 -26.59 18.07
C THR A 226 -22.00 -27.67 19.16
N PRO A 227 -23.07 -27.82 19.97
CA PRO A 227 -23.14 -28.92 20.92
C PRO A 227 -23.02 -30.24 20.16
N GLN A 228 -22.21 -31.16 20.67
CA GLN A 228 -22.34 -32.56 20.25
C GLN A 228 -23.77 -32.97 20.60
N GLU A 229 -24.56 -33.35 19.59
CA GLU A 229 -25.88 -33.94 19.82
C GLU A 229 -25.73 -35.17 20.73
N PRO A 230 -26.72 -35.41 21.62
CA PRO A 230 -26.65 -36.40 22.70
C PRO A 230 -26.53 -37.85 22.22
#